data_AF-A0A519BWB6-F1
#
_entry.id   AF-A0A519BWB6-F1
#
_cell.length_a   1.000
_cell.length_b   1.000
_cell.length_c   1.000
_cell.angle_alpha   90.00
_cell.angle_beta   90.00
_cell.angle_gamma   90.00
#
_symmetry.space_group_name_H-M   'P 1'
#
loop_
_entity.id
_entity.type
_entity.pdbx_description
1 polymer ?
#
loop_
_entity_poly.entity_id
_entity_poly.type
_entity_poly.pdbx_seq_one_letter_code
_entity_poly.pdbx_strand_id
1 'polypeptide(L)'
;DLYTRDWFGGLDQINEETKKPTPRIYNLADTDYDPVVHYSTIDELNEKLAQALQKSLEWDNKIPTGIFYKNELITPYTKRITDKIPNYLENPAAKQKISKNGKPTTDVSDILDSLSV
;
A
#
# COMPACT_ATOMS: atom_id res chain seq x y z
N ASP A 1 23.00 -15.84 16.83
CA ASP A 1 21.86 -15.29 16.07
C ASP A 1 20.61 -15.48 16.91
N LEU A 2 19.74 -14.48 17.01
CA LEU A 2 18.56 -14.49 17.91
C LEU A 2 17.35 -15.15 17.25
N TYR A 3 17.23 -15.10 15.91
CA TYR A 3 16.09 -15.63 15.16
C TYR A 3 16.54 -16.65 14.12
N THR A 4 16.30 -17.93 14.41
CA THR A 4 16.66 -19.04 13.52
C THR A 4 15.42 -19.62 12.83
N ARG A 5 15.62 -20.42 11.79
CA ARG A 5 14.53 -21.16 11.14
C ARG A 5 13.73 -22.01 12.13
N ASP A 6 14.41 -22.58 13.12
CA ASP A 6 13.81 -23.41 14.16
C ASP A 6 12.96 -22.58 15.13
N TRP A 7 13.39 -21.33 15.42
CA TRP A 7 12.59 -20.37 16.17
C TRP A 7 11.30 -20.03 15.40
N PHE A 8 11.38 -19.61 14.12
CA PHE A 8 10.17 -19.37 13.33
C PHE A 8 9.27 -20.62 13.20
N GLY A 9 9.90 -21.80 13.12
CA GLY A 9 9.23 -23.09 13.07
C GLY A 9 8.55 -23.52 14.37
N GLY A 10 8.73 -22.79 15.48
CA GLY A 10 8.02 -23.11 16.71
C GLY A 10 8.53 -24.34 17.44
N LEU A 11 9.80 -24.73 17.26
CA LEU A 11 10.30 -25.98 17.85
C LEU A 11 10.25 -26.01 19.38
N ASP A 12 10.33 -24.84 20.01
CA ASP A 12 10.16 -24.60 21.44
C ASP A 12 8.69 -24.41 21.87
N GLN A 13 7.75 -24.33 20.92
CA GLN A 13 6.30 -24.18 21.14
C GLN A 13 5.56 -25.47 20.79
N ILE A 14 5.74 -26.48 21.62
CA ILE A 14 5.09 -27.78 21.44
C ILE A 14 3.65 -27.70 21.94
N ASN A 15 2.71 -27.99 21.04
CA ASN A 15 1.31 -28.11 21.41
C ASN A 15 1.10 -29.40 22.23
N GLU A 16 0.51 -29.28 23.43
CA GLU A 16 0.42 -30.39 24.38
C GLU A 16 -0.46 -31.56 23.91
N GLU A 17 -1.45 -31.28 23.07
CA GLU A 17 -2.41 -32.26 22.56
C GLU A 17 -1.84 -33.02 21.36
N THR A 18 -1.26 -32.29 20.40
CA THR A 18 -0.76 -32.86 19.14
C THR A 18 0.68 -33.36 19.24
N LYS A 19 1.41 -32.99 20.30
CA LYS A 19 2.85 -33.23 20.51
C LYS A 19 3.72 -32.75 19.35
N LYS A 20 3.25 -31.76 18.59
CA LYS A 20 3.94 -31.17 17.44
C LYS A 20 4.28 -29.70 17.69
N PRO A 21 5.36 -29.18 17.06
CA PRO A 21 5.68 -27.76 17.11
C PRO A 21 4.62 -26.93 16.38
N THR A 22 4.32 -25.74 16.92
CA THR A 22 3.38 -24.80 16.31
C THR A 22 4.17 -23.65 15.68
N PRO A 23 4.19 -23.52 14.34
CA PRO A 23 4.88 -22.41 13.69
C PRO A 23 4.39 -21.05 14.20
N ARG A 24 5.33 -20.13 14.43
CA ARG A 24 4.99 -18.76 14.85
C ARG A 24 4.31 -17.99 13.73
N ILE A 25 4.72 -18.24 12.49
CA ILE A 25 4.19 -17.56 11.31
C ILE A 25 2.82 -18.13 10.96
N TYR A 26 1.83 -17.25 10.78
CA TYR A 26 0.53 -17.60 10.23
C TYR A 26 0.09 -16.56 9.20
N ASN A 27 -0.71 -16.98 8.22
CA ASN A 27 -1.25 -16.08 7.21
C ASN A 27 -2.62 -15.59 7.66
N LEU A 28 -2.82 -14.28 7.69
CA LEU A 28 -4.10 -13.67 8.03
C LEU A 28 -5.21 -14.09 7.05
N ALA A 29 -4.87 -14.40 5.80
CA ALA A 29 -5.84 -14.87 4.80
C ALA A 29 -6.42 -16.26 5.09
N ASP A 30 -5.77 -17.05 5.95
CA ASP A 30 -6.26 -18.37 6.38
C ASP A 30 -7.15 -18.26 7.65
N THR A 31 -7.50 -17.04 8.05
CA THR A 31 -8.31 -16.72 9.24
C THR A 31 -9.53 -15.89 8.85
N ASP A 32 -10.43 -15.62 9.79
CA ASP A 32 -11.60 -14.74 9.59
C ASP A 32 -11.24 -13.23 9.59
N TYR A 33 -9.97 -12.89 9.37
CA TYR A 33 -9.49 -11.52 9.37
C TYR A 33 -9.86 -10.80 8.07
N ASP A 34 -10.66 -9.73 8.18
CA ASP A 34 -11.03 -8.88 7.05
C ASP A 34 -10.24 -7.56 7.05
N PRO A 35 -9.22 -7.38 6.19
CA PRO A 35 -8.44 -6.16 6.11
C PRO A 35 -9.05 -5.06 5.25
N VAL A 36 -10.17 -5.32 4.57
CA VAL A 36 -10.71 -4.42 3.53
C VAL A 36 -11.63 -3.38 4.16
N VAL A 37 -11.42 -2.11 3.80
CA VAL A 37 -12.37 -1.02 4.10
C VAL A 37 -13.47 -1.01 3.04
N HIS A 38 -14.71 -1.21 3.46
CA HIS A 38 -15.89 -1.31 2.60
C HIS A 38 -16.64 0.03 2.49
N TYR A 39 -16.68 0.82 3.56
CA TYR A 39 -17.34 2.13 3.62
C TYR A 39 -16.37 3.24 4.02
N SER A 40 -16.64 4.46 3.52
CA SER A 40 -15.81 5.64 3.79
C SER A 40 -16.16 6.34 5.11
N THR A 41 -16.81 5.65 6.04
CA THR A 41 -17.19 6.20 7.34
C THR A 41 -15.97 6.27 8.25
N ILE A 42 -15.90 7.29 9.12
CA ILE A 42 -14.77 7.45 10.04
C ILE A 42 -14.64 6.26 11.01
N ASP A 43 -15.78 5.68 11.42
CA ASP A 43 -15.81 4.57 12.36
C ASP A 43 -15.16 3.32 11.77
N GLU A 44 -15.52 2.93 10.55
CA GLU A 44 -14.90 1.76 9.89
C GLU A 44 -13.42 2.00 9.59
N LEU A 45 -13.06 3.19 9.11
CA LEU A 45 -11.67 3.55 8.86
C LEU A 45 -10.82 3.36 10.12
N ASN A 46 -11.30 3.88 11.25
CA ASN A 46 -10.61 3.77 12.53
C ASN A 46 -10.58 2.32 13.03
N GLU A 47 -11.68 1.57 12.87
CA GLU A 47 -11.77 0.17 13.26
C GLU A 47 -10.74 -0.67 12.50
N LYS A 48 -10.71 -0.59 11.16
CA LYS A 48 -9.78 -1.36 10.32
C LYS A 48 -8.32 -0.96 10.58
N LEU A 49 -8.04 0.32 10.82
CA LEU A 49 -6.69 0.78 11.19
C LEU A 49 -6.27 0.25 12.57
N ALA A 50 -7.17 0.27 13.55
CA ALA A 50 -6.89 -0.25 14.89
C ALA A 50 -6.64 -1.77 14.86
N GLN A 51 -7.44 -2.52 14.11
CA GLN A 51 -7.25 -3.96 13.89
C GLN A 51 -5.90 -4.26 13.23
N ALA A 52 -5.54 -3.51 12.18
CA ALA A 52 -4.24 -3.63 11.52
C ALA A 52 -3.07 -3.35 12.47
N LEU A 53 -3.18 -2.30 13.28
CA LEU A 53 -2.17 -1.96 14.28
C LEU A 53 -2.03 -3.07 15.32
N GLN A 54 -3.14 -3.58 15.86
CA GLN A 54 -3.14 -4.67 16.83
C GLN A 54 -2.42 -5.90 16.27
N LYS A 55 -2.72 -6.29 15.02
CA LYS A 55 -2.03 -7.40 14.34
C LYS A 55 -0.56 -7.12 14.10
N SER A 56 -0.18 -5.89 13.72
CA SER A 56 1.22 -5.55 13.47
C SER A 56 2.12 -5.61 14.71
N LEU A 57 1.51 -5.55 15.91
CA LEU A 57 2.19 -5.64 17.19
C LEU A 57 2.34 -7.09 17.68
N GLU A 58 1.74 -8.08 17.01
CA GLU A 58 1.93 -9.49 17.34
C GLU A 58 3.37 -9.92 16.99
N TRP A 59 4.11 -10.31 18.02
CA TRP A 59 5.47 -10.84 17.92
C TRP A 59 5.67 -11.98 18.92
N ASP A 60 6.84 -12.59 18.90
CA ASP A 60 7.26 -13.72 19.73
C ASP A 60 6.48 -15.01 19.51
N ASN A 61 5.21 -15.08 19.93
CA ASN A 61 4.47 -16.34 19.91
C ASN A 61 3.69 -16.58 18.62
N LYS A 62 3.21 -15.49 18.02
CA LYS A 62 2.51 -15.52 16.75
C LYS A 62 2.96 -14.32 15.93
N ILE A 63 3.20 -14.55 14.66
CA ILE A 63 3.73 -13.57 13.71
C ILE A 63 2.78 -13.60 12.51
N PRO A 64 1.85 -12.64 12.42
CA PRO A 64 0.95 -12.56 11.27
C PRO A 64 1.71 -12.17 10.01
N THR A 65 1.26 -12.71 8.89
CA THR A 65 1.69 -12.36 7.54
C THR A 65 0.48 -12.17 6.65
N GLY A 66 0.66 -11.50 5.50
CA GLY A 66 -0.43 -11.23 4.56
C GLY A 66 -0.84 -9.76 4.56
N ILE A 67 -2.12 -9.51 4.26
CA ILE A 67 -2.68 -8.15 4.14
C ILE A 67 -3.25 -7.74 5.50
N PHE A 68 -2.70 -6.68 6.08
CA PHE A 68 -3.16 -6.12 7.36
C PHE A 68 -4.22 -5.03 7.15
N TYR A 69 -4.14 -4.28 6.06
CA TYR A 69 -5.06 -3.20 5.78
C TYR A 69 -5.12 -2.94 4.28
N LYS A 70 -6.33 -2.72 3.76
CA LYS A 70 -6.57 -2.40 2.35
C LYS A 70 -7.71 -1.39 2.24
N ASN A 71 -7.40 -0.19 1.74
CA ASN A 71 -8.39 0.83 1.47
C ASN A 71 -8.29 1.30 0.01
N GLU A 72 -9.24 0.84 -0.81
CA GLU A 72 -9.34 1.19 -2.24
C GLU A 72 -10.34 2.33 -2.50
N LEU A 73 -10.98 2.85 -1.45
CA LEU A 73 -11.93 3.97 -1.56
C LEU A 73 -11.19 5.31 -1.75
N ILE A 74 -9.92 5.39 -1.33
CA ILE A 74 -9.11 6.59 -1.50
C ILE A 74 -8.64 6.68 -2.95
N THR A 75 -9.07 7.74 -3.63
CA THR A 75 -8.64 8.04 -5.00
C THR A 75 -7.10 8.12 -5.09
N PRO A 76 -6.45 7.27 -5.91
CA PRO A 76 -5.02 7.32 -6.11
C PRO A 76 -4.55 8.69 -6.62
N TYR A 77 -3.32 9.09 -6.28
CA TYR A 77 -2.77 10.37 -6.72
C TYR A 77 -2.78 10.53 -8.26
N THR A 78 -2.55 9.45 -8.99
CA THR A 78 -2.60 9.41 -10.47
C THR A 78 -3.98 9.72 -11.05
N LYS A 79 -5.06 9.50 -10.30
CA LYS A 79 -6.38 9.97 -10.66
C LYS A 79 -6.60 11.41 -10.20
N ARG A 80 -6.15 11.79 -9.01
CA ARG A 80 -6.30 13.20 -8.53
C ARG A 80 -5.59 14.23 -9.41
N ILE A 81 -4.46 13.86 -10.02
CA ILE A 81 -3.74 14.78 -10.92
C ILE A 81 -4.55 15.13 -12.17
N THR A 82 -5.53 14.31 -12.58
CA THR A 82 -6.40 14.66 -13.72
C THR A 82 -7.30 15.86 -13.43
N ASP A 83 -7.54 16.18 -12.16
CA ASP A 83 -8.29 17.39 -11.77
C ASP A 83 -7.53 18.69 -12.12
N LYS A 84 -6.20 18.60 -12.29
CA LYS A 84 -5.33 19.72 -12.67
C LYS A 84 -4.80 19.61 -14.10
N ILE A 85 -4.57 18.39 -14.57
CA ILE A 85 -4.04 18.09 -15.89
C ILE A 85 -4.98 17.05 -16.55
N PRO A 86 -6.07 17.49 -17.22
CA PRO A 86 -7.14 16.59 -17.68
C PRO A 86 -6.67 15.44 -18.57
N ASN A 87 -5.66 15.67 -19.40
CA ASN A 87 -5.12 14.67 -20.34
C ASN A 87 -3.96 13.83 -19.76
N TYR A 88 -3.71 13.87 -18.44
CA TYR A 88 -2.54 13.21 -17.85
C TYR A 88 -2.51 11.69 -18.06
N LEU A 89 -3.65 11.01 -18.03
CA LEU A 89 -3.71 9.55 -18.24
C LEU A 89 -3.46 9.16 -19.70
N GLU A 90 -3.88 10.00 -20.65
CA GLU A 90 -3.73 9.76 -22.09
C GLU A 90 -2.33 10.14 -22.56
N ASN A 91 -1.81 11.28 -22.08
CA ASN A 91 -0.52 11.85 -22.46
C ASN A 91 0.36 12.20 -21.24
N PRO A 92 0.76 11.20 -20.45
CA PRO A 92 1.63 11.40 -19.30
C PRO A 92 3.00 11.92 -19.74
N ALA A 93 3.74 12.54 -18.82
CA ALA A 93 5.03 13.18 -19.10
C ALA A 93 6.00 12.32 -19.93
N ALA A 94 6.07 11.01 -19.64
CA ALA A 94 6.94 10.08 -20.35
C ALA A 94 6.57 9.84 -21.83
N LYS A 95 5.31 10.11 -22.22
CA LYS A 95 4.82 9.97 -23.59
C LYS A 95 4.78 11.28 -24.37
N GLN A 96 5.00 12.41 -23.68
CA GLN A 96 4.92 13.71 -24.32
C GLN A 96 6.08 13.88 -25.31
N LYS A 97 5.74 14.30 -26.53
CA LYS A 97 6.73 14.73 -27.52
C LYS A 97 7.21 16.12 -27.14
N ILE A 98 8.42 16.20 -26.59
CA ILE A 98 9.04 17.47 -26.15
C ILE A 98 9.91 18.13 -27.21
N SER A 99 10.28 17.40 -28.27
CA SER A 99 11.12 17.93 -29.34
C SER A 99 10.81 17.33 -30.71
N LYS A 100 11.18 18.08 -31.74
CA LYS A 100 11.17 17.65 -33.14
C LYS A 100 12.44 18.20 -33.80
N ASN A 101 13.25 17.32 -34.37
CA ASN A 101 14.52 17.68 -35.04
C ASN A 101 15.46 18.49 -34.13
N GLY A 102 15.58 18.11 -32.85
CA GLY A 102 16.44 18.78 -31.86
C GLY A 102 15.92 20.12 -31.34
N LYS A 103 14.74 20.57 -31.78
CA LYS A 103 14.10 21.82 -31.30
C LYS A 103 12.93 21.52 -30.38
N PRO A 104 12.67 22.35 -29.35
CA PRO A 104 11.51 22.17 -28.47
C PRO A 104 10.20 22.34 -29.25
N THR A 105 9.17 21.60 -28.86
CA THR A 105 7.82 21.69 -29.44
C THR A 105 6.83 22.46 -28.57
N THR A 106 7.21 22.81 -27.35
CA THR A 106 6.38 23.56 -26.40
C THR A 106 6.32 25.03 -26.80
N ASP A 107 5.11 25.57 -26.92
CA ASP A 107 4.88 27.01 -27.07
C ASP A 107 4.84 27.65 -25.68
N VAL A 108 5.60 28.73 -25.49
CA VAL A 108 5.70 29.48 -24.24
C VAL A 108 5.34 30.96 -24.43
N SER A 109 4.80 31.33 -25.59
CA SER A 109 4.49 32.73 -25.95
C SER A 109 3.59 33.39 -24.90
N ASP A 110 2.52 32.72 -24.49
CA ASP A 110 1.58 33.24 -23.46
C ASP A 110 2.28 33.56 -22.13
N ILE A 111 3.27 32.74 -21.73
CA ILE A 111 4.03 32.98 -20.50
C ILE A 111 4.91 34.22 -20.67
N LEU A 112 5.57 34.36 -21.82
CA LEU A 112 6.44 35.52 -22.10
C LEU A 112 5.64 36.82 -22.21
N ASP A 113 4.48 36.78 -22.87
CA ASP A 113 3.59 37.93 -23.01
C ASP A 113 3.10 38.41 -21.65
N SER A 114 2.80 37.49 -20.72
CA SER A 114 2.40 37.84 -19.35
C SER A 114 3.49 38.54 -18.53
N LEU A 115 4.75 38.44 -18.95
CA LEU A 115 5.91 39.06 -18.29
C LEU A 115 6.34 40.36 -18.96
N SER A 116 5.76 40.70 -20.13
CA SER A 116 6.00 41.97 -20.79
C SER A 116 5.19 43.08 -20.11
N VAL A 117 5.88 44.15 -19.69
CA VAL A 117 5.31 45.35 -19.05
C VAL A 117 4.98 46.39 -20.11
#